data_AF-A0A2D4K817-F1
#
_entry.id   AF-A0A2D4K817-F1
#
_cell.length_a   1.000
_cell.length_b   1.000
_cell.length_c   1.000
_cell.angle_alpha   90.00
_cell.angle_beta   90.00
_cell.angle_gamma   90.00
#
_symmetry.space_group_name_H-M   'P 1'
#
loop_
_entity.id
_entity.type
_entity.pdbx_description
1 polymer ?
#
loop_
_entity_poly.entity_id
_entity_poly.type
_entity_poly.pdbx_seq_one_letter_code
_entity_poly.pdbx_strand_id
1 'polypeptide(L)'
;KKYKEDAEKTMPYYVSVLETPENQRVRENQKNFSMLQYQHDMQDNKGKVIVVNETPEIIRVKENQKNFSSVLYKDIIGTGTAIEKTPETQRIRKTTDAISTIKYKEHIGKGTPIPDLPEVKRVKETQKHISSV
;
A
#
# COMPACT_ATOMS: atom_id res chain seq x y z
N LYS A 1 -9.66 39.22 60.93
CA LYS A 1 -11.03 39.76 60.67
C LYS A 1 -11.63 39.20 59.38
N LYS A 2 -10.87 39.09 58.29
CA LYS A 2 -11.30 38.52 57.00
C LYS A 2 -12.02 37.15 57.10
N TYR A 3 -11.46 36.22 57.88
CA TYR A 3 -12.08 34.91 58.10
C TYR A 3 -13.48 34.96 58.77
N LYS A 4 -13.70 35.91 59.68
CA LYS A 4 -14.99 36.08 60.37
C LYS A 4 -16.03 36.71 59.44
N GLU A 5 -15.60 37.67 58.64
CA GLU A 5 -16.41 38.38 57.64
C GLU A 5 -16.84 37.45 56.50
N ASP A 6 -15.92 36.59 56.02
CA ASP A 6 -16.18 35.61 54.97
C ASP A 6 -17.14 34.50 55.45
N ALA A 7 -17.04 34.09 56.73
CA ALA A 7 -18.00 33.18 57.35
C ALA A 7 -19.39 33.82 57.48
N GLU A 8 -19.49 35.02 58.05
CA GLU A 8 -20.76 35.75 58.19
C GLU A 8 -21.46 36.01 56.83
N LYS A 9 -20.68 36.18 55.75
CA LYS A 9 -21.20 36.38 54.38
C LYS A 9 -21.69 35.09 53.71
N THR A 10 -21.11 33.94 54.06
CA THR A 10 -21.44 32.63 53.44
C THR A 10 -22.43 31.81 54.28
N MET A 11 -22.54 32.07 55.58
CA MET A 11 -23.51 31.47 56.50
C MET A 11 -25.00 31.74 56.21
N PRO A 12 -25.46 32.87 55.64
CA PRO A 12 -26.90 33.10 55.39
C PRO A 12 -27.47 32.25 54.24
N TYR A 13 -26.62 31.59 53.45
CA TYR A 13 -27.02 30.72 52.35
C TYR A 13 -26.47 29.31 52.59
N TYR A 14 -27.04 28.58 53.56
CA TYR A 14 -26.77 27.15 53.66
C TYR A 14 -27.34 26.44 52.43
N VAL A 15 -26.50 26.26 51.42
CA VAL A 15 -26.79 25.38 50.29
C VAL A 15 -26.45 23.98 50.77
N SER A 16 -27.47 23.14 50.98
CA SER A 16 -27.23 21.71 51.24
C SER A 16 -26.49 21.13 50.04
N VAL A 17 -25.21 20.82 50.23
CA VAL A 17 -24.40 20.17 49.19
C VAL A 17 -24.96 18.75 49.03
N LEU A 18 -25.83 18.57 48.03
CA LEU A 18 -26.49 17.30 47.74
C LEU A 18 -25.48 16.17 47.49
N GLU A 19 -24.34 16.50 46.89
CA GLU A 19 -23.24 15.58 46.66
C GLU A 19 -22.00 15.97 47.45
N THR A 20 -21.96 15.58 48.72
CA THR A 20 -20.70 15.56 49.47
C THR A 20 -19.78 14.47 48.91
N PRO A 21 -18.45 14.60 49.05
CA PRO A 21 -17.51 13.55 48.67
C PRO A 21 -17.82 12.20 49.32
N GLU A 22 -18.33 12.19 50.56
CA GLU A 22 -18.78 10.96 51.22
C GLU A 22 -20.02 10.34 50.56
N ASN A 23 -21.01 11.15 50.17
CA ASN A 23 -22.17 10.64 49.43
C ASN A 23 -21.78 10.04 48.07
N GLN A 24 -20.74 10.59 47.42
CA GLN A 24 -20.20 10.03 46.18
C GLN A 24 -19.51 8.68 46.42
N ARG A 25 -18.65 8.57 47.44
CA ARG A 25 -18.00 7.31 47.81
C ARG A 25 -19.01 6.22 48.17
N VAL A 26 -20.03 6.56 48.95
CA VAL A 26 -21.10 5.62 49.32
C VAL A 26 -21.86 5.15 48.07
N ARG A 27 -22.17 6.06 47.14
CA ARG A 27 -22.86 5.73 45.89
C ARG A 27 -22.01 4.86 44.98
N GLU A 28 -20.72 5.14 44.83
CA GLU A 28 -19.78 4.32 44.05
C GLU A 28 -19.65 2.93 44.65
N ASN A 29 -19.46 2.83 45.97
CA ASN A 29 -19.46 1.55 46.65
C ASN A 29 -20.78 0.80 46.42
N GLN A 30 -21.93 1.46 46.58
CA GLN A 30 -23.25 0.87 46.31
C GLN A 30 -23.39 0.35 44.89
N LYS A 31 -22.85 1.06 43.89
CA LYS A 31 -22.80 0.57 42.51
C LYS A 31 -21.89 -0.66 42.39
N ASN A 32 -20.72 -0.65 43.03
CA ASN A 32 -19.72 -1.73 42.96
C ASN A 32 -20.24 -3.06 43.54
N PHE A 33 -21.02 -3.02 44.63
CA PHE A 33 -21.57 -4.23 45.27
C PHE A 33 -23.04 -4.50 44.94
N SER A 34 -23.65 -3.72 44.06
CA SER A 34 -25.05 -3.92 43.66
C SER A 34 -25.21 -5.22 42.90
N MET A 35 -25.93 -6.17 43.49
CA MET A 35 -26.29 -7.44 42.85
C MET A 35 -27.08 -7.22 41.56
N LEU A 36 -27.97 -6.23 41.51
CA LEU A 36 -28.77 -5.95 40.32
C LEU A 36 -27.90 -5.46 39.15
N GLN A 37 -26.91 -4.60 39.43
CA GLN A 37 -25.96 -4.13 38.43
C GLN A 37 -25.11 -5.30 37.91
N TYR A 38 -24.62 -6.13 38.82
CA TYR A 38 -23.86 -7.33 38.47
C TYR A 38 -24.66 -8.29 37.57
N GLN A 39 -25.93 -8.55 37.89
CA GLN A 39 -26.80 -9.42 37.08
C GLN A 39 -27.07 -8.82 35.69
N HIS A 40 -27.27 -7.50 35.61
CA HIS A 40 -27.44 -6.79 34.35
C HIS A 40 -26.16 -6.87 33.50
N ASP A 41 -24.99 -6.56 34.08
CA ASP A 41 -23.70 -6.61 33.39
C ASP A 41 -23.36 -8.04 32.95
N MET A 42 -23.70 -9.05 33.76
CA MET A 42 -23.53 -10.46 33.39
C MET A 42 -24.41 -10.81 32.18
N GLN A 43 -25.67 -10.37 32.16
CA GLN A 43 -26.59 -10.62 31.06
C GLN A 43 -26.15 -9.89 29.77
N ASP A 44 -25.69 -8.65 29.90
CA ASP A 44 -25.17 -7.83 28.80
C ASP A 44 -23.87 -8.38 28.22
N ASN A 45 -23.04 -9.02 29.04
CA ASN A 45 -21.77 -9.61 28.62
C ASN A 45 -21.91 -11.09 28.22
N LYS A 46 -23.08 -11.71 28.42
CA LYS A 46 -23.33 -13.09 28.06
C LYS A 46 -23.24 -13.25 26.54
N GLY A 47 -22.24 -14.02 26.09
CA GLY A 47 -21.98 -14.24 24.66
C GLY A 47 -21.09 -13.18 23.99
N LYS A 48 -20.68 -12.13 24.71
CA LYS A 48 -19.61 -11.24 24.24
C LYS A 48 -18.28 -11.95 24.48
N VAL A 49 -17.78 -12.65 23.46
CA VAL A 49 -16.38 -13.09 23.43
C VAL A 49 -15.55 -11.81 23.38
N ILE A 50 -14.95 -11.43 24.51
CA ILE A 50 -13.90 -10.41 24.52
C ILE A 50 -12.71 -11.06 23.82
N VAL A 51 -12.69 -10.96 22.49
CA VAL A 51 -11.45 -11.15 21.74
C VAL A 51 -10.54 -10.07 22.30
N VAL A 52 -9.56 -10.49 23.09
CA VAL A 52 -8.53 -9.60 23.61
C VAL A 52 -7.77 -9.12 22.39
N ASN A 53 -8.23 -8.01 21.83
CA ASN A 53 -7.79 -7.52 20.53
C ASN A 53 -6.30 -7.18 20.53
N GLU A 54 -5.72 -6.91 21.70
CA GLU A 54 -4.31 -6.54 21.85
C GLU A 54 -3.71 -7.20 23.10
N THR A 55 -3.51 -8.52 23.07
CA THR A 55 -2.58 -9.16 24.00
C THR A 55 -1.16 -8.62 23.77
N PRO A 56 -0.30 -8.57 24.82
CA PRO A 56 1.08 -8.08 24.68
C PRO A 56 1.88 -8.87 23.62
N GLU A 57 1.56 -10.14 23.39
CA GLU A 57 2.10 -10.95 22.30
C GLU A 57 1.70 -10.42 20.91
N ILE A 58 0.41 -10.07 20.70
CA ILE A 58 -0.06 -9.50 19.42
C ILE A 58 0.61 -8.15 19.16
N ILE A 59 0.77 -7.31 20.19
CA ILE A 59 1.48 -6.02 20.08
C ILE A 59 2.94 -6.26 19.67
N ARG A 60 3.64 -7.18 20.36
CA ARG A 60 5.04 -7.53 20.07
C ARG A 60 5.22 -8.07 18.65
N VAL A 61 4.32 -8.95 18.19
CA VAL A 61 4.34 -9.49 16.83
C VAL A 61 4.08 -8.38 15.81
N LYS A 62 3.14 -7.47 16.07
CA LYS A 62 2.81 -6.33 15.21
C LYS A 62 3.97 -5.33 15.10
N GLU A 63 4.66 -5.05 16.20
CA GLU A 63 5.87 -4.20 16.22
C GLU A 63 7.03 -4.88 15.50
N ASN A 64 7.29 -6.16 15.76
CA ASN A 64 8.29 -6.92 15.04
C ASN A 64 7.99 -6.99 13.54
N GLN A 65 6.73 -7.21 13.14
CA GLN A 65 6.34 -7.22 11.75
C GLN A 65 6.57 -5.86 11.08
N LYS A 66 6.32 -4.73 11.78
CA LYS A 66 6.69 -3.41 11.28
C LYS A 66 8.21 -3.26 11.11
N ASN A 67 8.98 -3.71 12.09
CA ASN A 67 10.45 -3.63 12.08
C ASN A 67 11.09 -4.52 11.00
N PHE A 68 10.54 -5.71 10.76
CA PHE A 68 10.98 -6.65 9.72
C PHE A 68 10.38 -6.34 8.34
N SER A 69 9.34 -5.49 8.26
CA SER A 69 8.74 -5.16 6.97
C SER A 69 9.75 -4.39 6.12
N SER A 70 10.37 -5.13 5.21
CA SER A 70 11.35 -4.65 4.22
C SER A 70 10.81 -3.58 3.26
N VAL A 71 9.52 -3.21 3.38
CA VAL A 71 8.86 -2.20 2.57
C VAL A 71 9.50 -0.83 2.83
N LEU A 72 9.68 -0.41 4.09
CA LEU A 72 10.30 0.89 4.41
C LEU A 72 11.81 0.92 4.12
N TYR A 73 12.52 -0.20 4.33
CA TYR A 73 13.95 -0.27 3.97
C TYR A 73 14.16 -0.14 2.46
N LYS A 74 13.28 -0.75 1.65
CA LYS A 74 13.31 -0.61 0.18
C LYS A 74 12.77 0.73 -0.31
N ASP A 75 11.94 1.43 0.47
CA ASP A 75 11.44 2.77 0.15
C ASP A 75 12.48 3.86 0.43
N ILE A 76 13.28 3.72 1.51
CA ILE A 76 14.41 4.60 1.84
C ILE A 76 15.58 4.39 0.87
N ILE A 77 15.79 3.15 0.39
CA ILE A 77 16.62 2.86 -0.77
C ILE A 77 15.78 3.11 -2.03
N GLY A 78 15.23 4.33 -2.15
CA GLY A 78 14.33 4.72 -3.23
C GLY A 78 14.90 4.27 -4.57
N THR A 79 14.11 3.56 -5.38
CA THR A 79 14.45 2.96 -6.69
C THR A 79 15.95 3.01 -6.99
N GLY A 80 16.75 2.26 -6.22
CA GLY A 80 18.17 2.54 -6.04
C GLY A 80 18.82 2.88 -7.37
N THR A 81 19.26 4.14 -7.54
CA THR A 81 19.63 4.79 -8.80
C THR A 81 19.77 3.76 -9.90
N ALA A 82 18.66 3.39 -10.54
CA ALA A 82 18.74 2.43 -11.61
C ALA A 82 19.59 3.17 -12.63
N ILE A 83 20.86 2.80 -12.76
CA ILE A 83 21.71 3.26 -13.83
C ILE A 83 21.02 2.66 -15.04
N GLU A 84 20.04 3.39 -15.59
CA GLU A 84 19.04 2.86 -16.52
C GLU A 84 19.72 2.14 -17.69
N LYS A 85 20.96 2.54 -17.97
CA LYS A 85 21.84 1.92 -18.94
C LYS A 85 23.29 2.02 -18.48
N THR A 86 23.79 1.01 -17.77
CA THR A 86 25.25 0.87 -17.58
C THR A 86 25.94 0.80 -18.95
N PRO A 87 27.19 1.28 -19.10
CA PRO A 87 27.92 1.18 -20.36
C PRO A 87 27.96 -0.25 -20.92
N GLU A 88 28.03 -1.24 -20.03
CA GLU A 88 27.97 -2.66 -20.39
C GLU A 88 26.60 -3.07 -20.92
N THR A 89 25.50 -2.67 -20.28
CA THR A 89 24.15 -2.93 -20.82
C THR A 89 23.95 -2.29 -22.19
N GLN A 90 24.48 -1.08 -22.41
CA GLN A 90 24.43 -0.43 -23.72
C GLN A 90 25.25 -1.17 -24.77
N ARG A 91 26.46 -1.63 -24.40
CA ARG A 91 27.31 -2.43 -25.28
C ARG A 91 26.60 -3.71 -25.68
N ILE A 92 26.14 -4.50 -24.71
CA ILE A 92 25.41 -5.77 -24.96
C ILE A 92 24.23 -5.52 -25.89
N ARG A 93 23.40 -4.52 -25.62
CA ARG A 93 22.25 -4.19 -26.47
C ARG A 93 22.65 -3.86 -27.90
N LYS A 94 23.70 -3.05 -28.11
CA LYS A 94 24.20 -2.73 -29.46
C LYS A 94 24.73 -3.96 -30.18
N THR A 95 25.48 -4.83 -29.50
CA THR A 95 26.01 -6.06 -30.10
C THR A 95 24.90 -7.04 -30.45
N THR A 96 23.90 -7.21 -29.57
CA THR A 96 22.72 -8.03 -29.82
C THR A 96 21.89 -7.50 -30.99
N ASP A 97 21.71 -6.18 -31.07
CA ASP A 97 21.00 -5.54 -32.17
C ASP A 97 21.73 -5.71 -33.51
N ALA A 98 23.07 -5.66 -33.51
CA ALA A 98 23.90 -5.84 -34.70
C ALA A 98 23.90 -7.30 -35.22
N ILE A 99 23.80 -8.29 -34.32
CA ILE A 99 23.77 -9.72 -34.68
C ILE A 99 22.33 -10.18 -35.01
N SER A 100 21.31 -9.44 -34.58
CA SER A 100 19.92 -9.82 -34.75
C SER A 100 19.52 -9.93 -36.24
N THR A 101 19.30 -11.16 -36.67
CA THR A 101 18.86 -11.49 -38.04
C THR A 101 17.45 -10.96 -38.35
N ILE A 102 16.62 -10.75 -37.32
CA ILE A 102 15.27 -10.17 -37.44
C ILE A 102 15.39 -8.70 -37.86
N LYS A 103 16.22 -7.91 -37.15
CA LYS A 103 16.46 -6.50 -37.50
C LYS A 103 17.15 -6.37 -38.86
N TYR A 104 18.09 -7.24 -39.17
CA TYR A 104 18.75 -7.27 -40.48
C TYR A 104 17.75 -7.49 -41.63
N LYS A 105 16.85 -8.48 -41.48
CA LYS A 105 15.83 -8.79 -42.50
C LYS A 105 14.73 -7.74 -42.58
N GLU A 106 14.47 -6.99 -41.52
CA GLU A 106 13.52 -5.87 -41.52
C GLU A 106 14.02 -4.69 -42.36
N HIS A 107 15.33 -4.41 -42.36
CA HIS A 107 15.95 -3.35 -43.16
C HIS A 107 16.22 -3.75 -44.61
N ILE A 108 16.32 -5.05 -44.89
CA ILE A 108 16.33 -5.57 -46.25
C ILE A 108 14.88 -5.54 -46.75
N GLY A 109 14.52 -4.41 -47.37
CA GLY A 109 13.19 -4.21 -47.94
C GLY A 109 12.75 -5.38 -48.82
N LYS A 110 11.42 -5.57 -48.97
CA LYS A 110 10.84 -6.61 -49.82
C LYS A 110 11.47 -6.52 -51.22
N GLY A 111 12.14 -7.59 -51.64
CA GLY A 111 12.94 -7.62 -52.87
C GLY A 111 12.16 -7.08 -54.06
N THR A 112 12.66 -6.01 -54.67
CA THR A 112 12.12 -5.50 -55.94
C THR A 112 12.49 -6.50 -57.04
N PRO A 113 11.53 -6.95 -57.88
CA PRO A 113 11.86 -7.78 -59.03
C PRO A 113 12.83 -7.00 -59.93
N ILE A 114 13.99 -7.59 -60.19
CA ILE A 114 14.98 -7.03 -61.13
C ILE A 114 14.26 -6.92 -62.48
N PRO A 115 14.18 -5.73 -63.11
CA PRO A 115 13.60 -5.60 -64.43
C PRO A 115 14.39 -6.46 -65.41
N ASP A 116 13.69 -7.22 -66.26
CA ASP A 116 14.32 -8.12 -67.22
C ASP A 116 15.44 -7.39 -67.98
N LEU A 117 16.65 -7.96 -67.94
CA LEU A 117 17.80 -7.48 -68.69
C LEU A 117 17.39 -7.33 -70.17
N PRO A 118 17.93 -6.34 -70.90
CA PRO A 118 17.56 -6.10 -72.29
C PRO A 118 17.74 -7.33 -73.18
N GLU A 119 18.68 -8.22 -72.83
CA GLU A 119 18.88 -9.50 -73.52
C GLU A 119 17.71 -10.48 -73.31
N VAL A 120 17.22 -10.59 -72.06
CA VAL A 120 16.08 -11.45 -71.71
C VAL A 120 14.80 -10.96 -72.38
N LYS A 121 14.63 -9.63 -72.49
CA LYS A 121 13.51 -9.04 -73.24
C LYS A 121 13.58 -9.41 -74.72
N ARG A 122 14.75 -9.26 -75.36
CA ARG A 122 14.95 -9.64 -76.77
C ARG A 122 14.67 -11.12 -77.00
N VAL A 123 15.16 -12.01 -76.13
CA VAL A 123 14.91 -13.45 -76.24
C VAL A 123 13.43 -13.80 -76.06
N LYS A 124 12.72 -13.15 -75.13
CA LYS A 124 11.27 -13.35 -74.97
C LYS A 124 10.48 -12.88 -76.18
N GLU A 125 10.86 -11.76 -76.79
CA GLU A 125 10.22 -11.26 -78.01
C GLU A 125 10.46 -12.21 -79.18
N THR A 126 11.71 -12.62 -79.43
CA THR A 126 12.02 -13.58 -80.50
C THR A 126 11.35 -14.93 -80.27
N GLN A 127 11.32 -15.43 -79.03
CA GLN A 127 10.59 -16.65 -78.68
C GLN A 127 9.09 -16.53 -78.99
N LYS A 128 8.45 -15.39 -78.67
CA LYS A 128 7.04 -15.15 -79.02
C LYS A 128 6.81 -15.18 -80.53
N HIS A 129 7.72 -14.60 -81.29
CA HIS A 129 7.64 -14.62 -82.75
C HIS A 129 7.78 -16.03 -83.32
N ILE A 130 8.66 -16.85 -82.74
CA ILE A 130 8.87 -18.24 -83.19
C ILE A 130 7.73 -19.14 -82.72
N SER A 131 7.17 -18.94 -81.53
CA SER A 131 6.04 -19.72 -81.01
C SER A 131 4.69 -19.31 -81.59
N SER A 132 4.65 -18.25 -82.39
CA SER A 132 3.45 -17.73 -83.06
C SER A 132 3.39 -18.10 -84.55
N VAL A 133 4.33 -18.94 -85.02
CA VAL A 133 4.32 -19.63 -86.32
C VAL A 133 3.91 -21.07 -86.07
#